data_AF-A0A960L609-F1
#
_entry.id   AF-A0A960L609-F1
#
_cell.length_a   1.000
_cell.length_b   1.000
_cell.length_c   1.000
_cell.angle_alpha   90.00
_cell.angle_beta   90.00
_cell.angle_gamma   90.00
#
_symmetry.space_group_name_H-M   'P 1'
#
loop_
_entity.id
_entity.type
_entity.pdbx_description
1 polymer ?
#
loop_
_entity_poly.entity_id
_entity_poly.type
_entity_poly.pdbx_seq_one_letter_code
_entity_poly.pdbx_strand_id
1 'polypeptide(L)'
;MKRSERRLALVGYDFQTERLERAVAPRLAFGRVHRFDLREAAFEADLRRFDPQLIVQYGSETTDPPRDELNRRYRLAPALAPTVYAENAWLPQGAYLYLDEAGLADQSSVAQLSPAELPRPERRHLTDTLAAYRRRVLPAAPAPRREGFLLLCLQVPDDTVILRASPFHDMQRLIDRIEEAFAGLTVVVRPHPLDPREYRTRRAALRRDGGVAEWIRRARTVLACNSTTLVEALALGVPAAALGKGLFSGKGVCWEWDGEASSLASAVDFRADPDLVDGFLWELARRQIPLDDDLPDHGAFNPVLRRLAELWP
;
A
#
# COMPACT_ATOMS: atom_id res chain seq x y z
N MET A 1 19.46 8.32 29.71
CA MET A 1 19.24 9.62 29.03
C MET A 1 17.87 10.14 29.44
N LYS A 2 17.73 11.44 29.78
CA LYS A 2 16.43 11.97 30.23
C LYS A 2 15.48 12.08 29.03
N ARG A 3 14.18 11.79 29.22
CA ARG A 3 13.17 11.91 28.15
C ARG A 3 13.20 13.29 27.45
N SER A 4 13.57 14.34 28.18
CA SER A 4 13.70 15.73 27.69
C SER A 4 14.78 15.95 26.62
N GLU A 5 15.71 15.00 26.42
CA GLU A 5 16.82 15.15 25.46
C GLU A 5 16.59 14.38 24.16
N ARG A 6 15.50 13.60 24.07
CA ARG A 6 15.27 12.75 22.90
C ARG A 6 14.81 13.55 21.69
N ARG A 7 15.47 13.35 20.56
CA ARG A 7 15.25 14.09 19.30
C ARG A 7 14.72 13.18 18.21
N LEU A 8 13.48 13.42 17.77
CA LEU A 8 12.82 12.76 16.65
C LEU A 8 12.78 13.72 15.45
N ALA A 9 13.28 13.25 14.30
CA ALA A 9 13.09 13.93 13.03
C ALA A 9 11.98 13.26 12.23
N LEU A 10 11.07 14.07 11.69
CA LEU A 10 10.05 13.67 10.73
C LEU A 10 10.47 14.20 9.37
N VAL A 11 10.74 13.30 8.42
CA VAL A 11 11.31 13.63 7.10
C VAL A 11 10.30 13.29 6.01
N GLY A 12 10.10 14.19 5.06
CA GLY A 12 9.18 14.03 3.94
C GLY A 12 8.96 15.36 3.23
N TYR A 13 7.96 15.48 2.38
CA TYR A 13 7.43 16.79 1.99
C TYR A 13 6.63 17.41 3.14
N ASP A 14 6.48 18.73 3.15
CA ASP A 14 5.79 19.46 4.23
C ASP A 14 4.46 18.80 4.65
N PHE A 15 3.53 18.59 3.70
CA PHE A 15 2.24 17.92 3.97
C PHE A 15 2.37 16.47 4.48
N GLN A 16 3.45 15.77 4.13
CA GLN A 16 3.71 14.41 4.61
C GLN A 16 4.19 14.45 6.06
N THR A 17 5.09 15.39 6.40
CA THR A 17 5.60 15.53 7.76
C THR A 17 4.52 15.95 8.76
N GLU A 18 3.51 16.72 8.32
CA GLU A 18 2.31 17.01 9.12
C GLU A 18 1.52 15.74 9.45
N ARG A 19 1.35 14.85 8.47
CA ARG A 19 0.66 13.57 8.65
C ARG A 19 1.47 12.65 9.58
N LEU A 20 2.79 12.63 9.43
CA LEU A 20 3.68 11.90 10.33
C LEU A 20 3.57 12.42 11.77
N GLU A 21 3.56 13.73 11.96
CA GLU A 21 3.45 14.33 13.30
C GLU A 21 2.15 13.91 13.97
N ARG A 22 1.02 13.99 13.25
CA ARG A 22 -0.29 13.52 13.73
C ARG A 22 -0.30 12.03 14.09
N ALA A 23 0.32 11.20 13.26
CA ALA A 23 0.34 9.75 13.46
C ALA A 23 1.30 9.30 14.57
N VAL A 24 2.45 9.95 14.71
CA VAL A 24 3.58 9.45 15.51
C VAL A 24 3.72 10.18 16.83
N ALA A 25 3.60 11.52 16.85
CA ALA A 25 3.90 12.31 18.05
C ALA A 25 3.03 11.95 19.27
N PRO A 26 1.73 11.64 19.14
CA PRO A 26 0.92 11.19 20.28
C PRO A 26 1.30 9.81 20.83
N ARG A 27 2.03 9.01 20.05
CA ARG A 27 2.27 7.58 20.32
C ARG A 27 3.68 7.31 20.83
N LEU A 28 4.63 8.24 20.62
CA LEU A 28 6.02 8.09 21.05
C LEU A 28 6.47 9.25 21.94
N ALA A 29 7.17 8.94 23.03
CA ALA A 29 7.66 9.93 23.98
C ALA A 29 9.01 10.53 23.57
N PHE A 30 8.99 11.70 22.92
CA PHE A 30 10.19 12.46 22.55
C PHE A 30 10.21 13.86 23.19
N GLY A 31 11.39 14.31 23.63
CA GLY A 31 11.57 15.64 24.22
C GLY A 31 11.56 16.76 23.19
N ARG A 32 11.99 16.46 21.96
CA ARG A 32 11.99 17.37 20.82
C ARG A 32 11.62 16.62 19.54
N VAL A 33 10.61 17.12 18.85
CA VAL A 33 10.19 16.66 17.52
C VAL A 33 10.46 17.79 16.53
N HIS A 34 10.99 17.50 15.35
CA HIS A 34 11.17 18.49 14.29
C HIS A 34 10.81 17.90 12.93
N ARG A 35 10.16 18.71 12.09
CA ARG A 35 9.78 18.37 10.71
C ARG A 35 10.85 18.91 9.76
N PHE A 36 11.21 18.12 8.76
CA PHE A 36 12.19 18.50 7.73
C PHE A 36 11.59 18.26 6.35
N ASP A 37 11.41 19.33 5.57
CA ASP A 37 10.96 19.22 4.18
C ASP A 37 12.16 18.85 3.27
N LEU A 38 12.05 17.72 2.58
CA LEU A 38 13.04 17.24 1.62
C LEU A 38 13.35 18.24 0.50
N ARG A 39 12.52 19.24 0.25
CA ARG A 39 12.72 20.26 -0.79
C ARG A 39 13.51 21.48 -0.32
N GLU A 40 13.69 21.65 0.99
CA GLU A 40 14.41 22.80 1.53
C GLU A 40 15.90 22.74 1.19
N ALA A 41 16.48 23.87 0.76
CA ALA A 41 17.89 23.92 0.40
C ALA A 41 18.83 23.58 1.57
N ALA A 42 18.42 23.92 2.79
CA ALA A 42 19.18 23.68 4.01
C ALA A 42 18.93 22.29 4.64
N PHE A 43 18.06 21.46 4.06
CA PHE A 43 17.63 20.15 4.60
C PHE A 43 18.79 19.33 5.17
N GLU A 44 19.85 19.11 4.37
CA GLU A 44 20.96 18.24 4.79
C GLU A 44 21.76 18.83 5.97
N ALA A 45 22.00 20.14 5.95
CA ALA A 45 22.75 20.83 7.01
C ALA A 45 21.94 20.88 8.30
N ASP A 46 20.64 21.17 8.21
CA ASP A 46 19.76 21.29 9.36
C ASP A 46 19.48 19.92 10.00
N LEU A 47 19.26 18.88 9.20
CA LEU A 47 19.06 17.52 9.73
C LEU A 47 20.32 17.02 10.48
N ARG A 48 21.52 17.26 9.93
CA ARG A 48 22.79 16.92 10.60
C ARG A 48 22.98 17.71 11.89
N ARG A 49 22.69 19.02 11.87
CA ARG A 49 22.79 19.89 13.04
C ARG A 49 21.80 19.49 14.14
N PHE A 50 20.60 19.04 13.75
CA PHE A 50 19.60 18.57 14.68
C PHE A 50 20.05 17.29 15.39
N ASP A 51 20.83 16.44 14.71
CA ASP A 51 21.45 15.22 15.26
C ASP A 51 20.36 14.29 15.86
N PRO A 52 19.46 13.76 15.00
CA PRO A 52 18.32 12.96 15.41
C PRO A 52 18.76 11.62 15.98
N GLN A 53 17.96 11.08 16.90
CA GLN A 53 18.17 9.74 17.47
C GLN A 53 17.24 8.69 16.86
N LEU A 54 16.15 9.15 16.27
CA LEU A 54 15.23 8.38 15.45
C LEU A 54 14.76 9.29 14.32
N ILE A 55 14.64 8.71 13.13
CA ILE A 55 14.02 9.37 11.99
C ILE A 55 12.80 8.55 11.58
N VAL A 56 11.66 9.24 11.40
CA VAL A 56 10.52 8.68 10.68
C VAL A 56 10.45 9.37 9.32
N GLN A 57 10.65 8.60 8.26
CA GLN A 57 10.74 9.11 6.90
C GLN A 57 9.54 8.67 6.07
N TYR A 58 8.78 9.63 5.55
CA TYR A 58 7.72 9.36 4.59
C TYR A 58 8.36 9.06 3.24
N GLY A 59 8.14 7.88 2.66
CA GLY A 59 8.75 7.47 1.40
C GLY A 59 10.20 7.01 1.55
N SER A 60 10.72 6.38 0.50
CA SER A 60 12.14 5.97 0.39
C SER A 60 12.80 6.47 -0.88
N GLU A 61 12.01 6.95 -1.84
CA GLU A 61 12.43 7.47 -3.13
C GLU A 61 11.28 8.26 -3.76
N THR A 62 11.58 9.01 -4.82
CA THR A 62 10.59 9.73 -5.62
C THR A 62 10.97 9.74 -7.10
N THR A 63 9.97 9.97 -7.95
CA THR A 63 10.10 10.31 -9.36
C THR A 63 9.96 11.81 -9.63
N ASP A 64 9.65 12.61 -8.60
CA ASP A 64 9.48 14.05 -8.71
C ASP A 64 10.81 14.77 -9.06
N PRO A 65 10.78 15.83 -9.88
CA PRO A 65 11.94 16.67 -10.11
C PRO A 65 12.22 17.61 -8.91
N PRO A 66 13.50 17.87 -8.54
CA PRO A 66 14.73 17.31 -9.10
C PRO A 66 15.03 15.91 -8.52
N ARG A 67 14.81 14.86 -9.33
CA ARG A 67 14.78 13.46 -8.90
C ARG A 67 16.05 13.00 -8.20
N ASP A 68 17.21 13.27 -8.78
CA ASP A 68 18.48 12.77 -8.24
C ASP A 68 18.84 13.43 -6.91
N GLU A 69 18.54 14.72 -6.79
CA GLU A 69 18.71 15.50 -5.57
C GLU A 69 17.81 14.97 -4.44
N LEU A 70 16.51 14.83 -4.71
CA LEU A 70 15.54 14.33 -3.73
C LEU A 70 15.87 12.89 -3.31
N ASN A 71 16.24 12.02 -4.24
CA ASN A 71 16.65 10.66 -3.93
C ASN A 71 17.98 10.59 -3.16
N ARG A 72 18.90 11.55 -3.35
CA ARG A 72 20.08 11.66 -2.47
C ARG A 72 19.66 12.00 -1.05
N ARG A 73 18.72 12.93 -0.86
CA ARG A 73 18.20 13.34 0.46
C ARG A 73 17.45 12.22 1.16
N TYR A 74 16.66 11.43 0.44
CA TYR A 74 16.02 10.20 0.98
C TYR A 74 17.03 9.19 1.53
N ARG A 75 18.22 9.09 0.92
CA ARG A 75 19.29 8.18 1.39
C ARG A 75 20.10 8.76 2.53
N LEU A 76 19.98 10.06 2.82
CA LEU A 76 20.71 10.69 3.91
C LEU A 76 20.19 10.22 5.28
N ALA A 77 18.88 10.13 5.48
CA ALA A 77 18.31 9.84 6.78
C ALA A 77 18.81 8.50 7.37
N PRO A 78 18.75 7.36 6.64
CA PRO A 78 19.25 6.09 7.17
C PRO A 78 20.75 6.06 7.47
N ALA A 79 21.53 6.98 6.88
CA ALA A 79 22.96 7.11 7.14
C ALA A 79 23.27 7.95 8.40
N LEU A 80 22.28 8.69 8.94
CA LEU A 80 22.46 9.55 10.11
C LEU A 80 21.97 8.89 11.41
N ALA A 81 20.84 8.18 11.37
CA ALA A 81 20.23 7.58 12.55
C ALA A 81 19.33 6.39 12.18
N PRO A 82 18.94 5.54 13.15
CA PRO A 82 17.89 4.56 12.94
C PRO A 82 16.66 5.20 12.29
N THR A 83 16.20 4.60 11.19
CA THR A 83 15.11 5.16 10.37
C THR A 83 13.97 4.15 10.26
N VAL A 84 12.76 4.64 10.48
CA VAL A 84 11.51 3.93 10.19
C VAL A 84 10.85 4.60 9.01
N TYR A 85 10.44 3.81 8.03
CA TYR A 85 9.76 4.31 6.85
C TYR A 85 8.26 4.40 7.11
N ALA A 86 7.63 5.39 6.49
CA ALA A 86 6.20 5.60 6.50
C ALA A 86 5.67 5.79 5.09
N GLU A 87 4.43 5.37 4.86
CA GLU A 87 3.71 5.61 3.61
C GLU A 87 2.21 5.55 3.90
N ASN A 88 1.40 5.97 2.93
CA ASN A 88 -0.03 5.69 2.96
C ASN A 88 -0.29 4.18 3.18
N ALA A 89 -1.23 3.86 4.07
CA ALA A 89 -1.62 2.47 4.31
C ALA A 89 -2.61 1.96 3.24
N TRP A 90 -3.54 1.07 3.60
CA TRP A 90 -4.29 0.31 2.61
C TRP A 90 -5.81 0.50 2.68
N LEU A 91 -6.41 0.53 3.88
CA LEU A 91 -7.86 0.38 4.04
C LEU A 91 -8.52 1.52 4.83
N PRO A 92 -8.83 2.70 4.21
CA PRO A 92 -8.43 3.13 2.87
C PRO A 92 -7.11 3.93 2.87
N GLN A 93 -6.39 3.89 1.75
CA GLN A 93 -5.01 4.40 1.63
C GLN A 93 -4.80 5.84 2.13
N GLY A 94 -5.65 6.80 1.75
CA GLY A 94 -5.46 8.22 2.13
C GLY A 94 -5.72 8.54 3.61
N ALA A 95 -6.42 7.66 4.33
CA ALA A 95 -6.90 7.90 5.68
C ALA A 95 -5.98 7.35 6.79
N TYR A 96 -4.93 6.64 6.38
CA TYR A 96 -4.04 5.93 7.27
C TYR A 96 -2.60 6.05 6.80
N LEU A 97 -1.66 5.96 7.73
CA LEU A 97 -0.25 5.68 7.45
C LEU A 97 0.11 4.29 7.96
N TYR A 98 1.14 3.65 7.42
CA TYR A 98 1.80 2.54 8.10
C TYR A 98 3.27 2.89 8.35
N LEU A 99 3.87 2.19 9.32
CA LEU A 99 5.28 2.28 9.61
C LEU A 99 5.94 0.91 9.33
N ASP A 100 7.17 0.94 8.81
CA ASP A 100 7.95 -0.26 8.55
C ASP A 100 9.44 0.01 8.69
N GLU A 101 10.16 -0.90 9.34
CA GLU A 101 11.59 -0.76 9.61
C GLU A 101 12.47 -1.28 8.47
N ALA A 102 11.94 -2.15 7.60
CA ALA A 102 12.69 -2.75 6.51
C ALA A 102 12.60 -1.92 5.22
N GLY A 103 11.43 -1.34 4.95
CA GLY A 103 11.20 -0.55 3.74
C GLY A 103 9.73 -0.40 3.41
N LEU A 104 9.43 0.01 2.17
CA LEU A 104 8.07 0.27 1.71
C LEU A 104 7.68 -0.69 0.59
N ALA A 105 6.37 -0.91 0.42
CA ALA A 105 5.80 -1.74 -0.64
C ALA A 105 6.46 -3.14 -0.69
N ASP A 106 7.02 -3.55 -1.83
CA ASP A 106 7.70 -4.83 -2.06
C ASP A 106 8.98 -5.02 -1.22
N GLN A 107 9.50 -3.96 -0.60
CA GLN A 107 10.66 -4.00 0.30
C GLN A 107 10.29 -4.04 1.79
N SER A 108 9.01 -3.86 2.12
CA SER A 108 8.54 -3.83 3.51
C SER A 108 8.70 -5.17 4.23
N SER A 109 8.72 -5.14 5.57
CA SER A 109 8.71 -6.36 6.38
C SER A 109 7.46 -7.21 6.12
N VAL A 110 6.33 -6.58 5.75
CA VAL A 110 5.10 -7.28 5.37
C VAL A 110 5.28 -8.08 4.08
N ALA A 111 5.97 -7.52 3.07
CA ALA A 111 6.25 -8.22 1.82
C ALA A 111 7.08 -9.48 2.05
N GLN A 112 7.95 -9.49 3.07
CA GLN A 112 8.85 -10.59 3.40
C GLN A 112 8.19 -11.75 4.17
N LEU A 113 6.99 -11.54 4.74
CA LEU A 113 6.30 -12.60 5.50
C LEU A 113 5.90 -13.78 4.62
N SER A 114 6.15 -14.98 5.13
CA SER A 114 5.60 -16.23 4.62
C SER A 114 4.19 -16.50 5.17
N PRO A 115 3.42 -17.46 4.60
CA PRO A 115 2.10 -17.82 5.12
C PRO A 115 2.11 -18.23 6.59
N ALA A 116 3.18 -18.91 7.04
CA ALA A 116 3.31 -19.39 8.42
C ALA A 116 3.59 -18.27 9.44
N GLU A 117 4.06 -17.12 8.98
CA GLU A 117 4.36 -15.95 9.82
C GLU A 117 3.19 -14.96 9.91
N LEU A 118 2.12 -15.18 9.13
CA LEU A 118 0.92 -14.37 9.23
C LEU A 118 0.30 -14.51 10.63
N PRO A 119 -0.09 -13.40 11.26
CA PRO A 119 -0.68 -13.45 12.59
C PRO A 119 -2.04 -14.14 12.54
N ARG A 120 -2.40 -14.80 13.63
CA ARG A 120 -3.79 -15.20 13.84
C ARG A 120 -4.66 -13.93 13.85
N PRO A 121 -5.75 -13.88 13.08
CA PRO A 121 -6.58 -12.68 13.00
C PRO A 121 -7.32 -12.42 14.30
N GLU A 122 -7.21 -11.18 14.81
CA GLU A 122 -8.12 -10.67 15.84
C GLU A 122 -9.47 -10.34 15.19
N ARG A 123 -10.33 -11.35 15.06
CA ARG A 123 -11.54 -11.31 14.20
C ARG A 123 -12.44 -10.11 14.43
N ARG A 124 -12.61 -9.68 15.69
CA ARG A 124 -13.42 -8.49 16.02
C ARG A 124 -12.79 -7.22 15.42
N HIS A 125 -11.50 -7.00 15.69
CA HIS A 125 -10.77 -5.83 15.19
C HIS A 125 -10.69 -5.80 13.67
N LEU A 126 -10.45 -6.95 13.04
CA LEU A 126 -10.50 -7.08 11.59
C LEU A 126 -11.90 -6.74 11.03
N THR A 127 -12.96 -7.26 11.65
CA THR A 127 -14.35 -6.97 11.24
C THR A 127 -14.65 -5.47 11.31
N ASP A 128 -14.23 -4.80 12.39
CA ASP A 128 -14.41 -3.36 12.57
C ASP A 128 -13.68 -2.56 11.49
N THR A 129 -12.42 -2.93 11.18
CA THR A 129 -11.64 -2.33 10.08
C THR A 129 -12.33 -2.51 8.73
N LEU A 130 -12.73 -3.73 8.39
CA LEU A 130 -13.38 -4.02 7.10
C LEU A 130 -14.74 -3.31 6.99
N ALA A 131 -15.48 -3.18 8.09
CA ALA A 131 -16.73 -2.43 8.12
C ALA A 131 -16.50 -0.92 7.92
N ALA A 132 -15.50 -0.34 8.59
CA ALA A 132 -15.13 1.07 8.41
C ALA A 132 -14.67 1.36 6.98
N TYR A 133 -13.82 0.49 6.42
CA TYR A 133 -13.39 0.57 5.03
C TYR A 133 -14.59 0.56 4.07
N ARG A 134 -15.48 -0.43 4.18
CA ARG A 134 -16.68 -0.55 3.32
C ARG A 134 -17.56 0.68 3.40
N ARG A 135 -17.79 1.25 4.59
CA ARG A 135 -18.58 2.48 4.75
C ARG A 135 -17.98 3.69 4.02
N ARG A 136 -16.65 3.77 3.93
CA ARG A 136 -15.97 4.90 3.25
C ARG A 136 -15.93 4.76 1.74
N VAL A 137 -15.77 3.54 1.22
CA VAL A 137 -15.51 3.34 -0.22
C VAL A 137 -16.72 2.87 -1.02
N LEU A 138 -17.75 2.34 -0.37
CA LEU A 138 -18.97 1.88 -1.04
C LEU A 138 -20.12 2.87 -0.81
N PRO A 139 -20.98 3.09 -1.82
CA PRO A 139 -22.22 3.82 -1.61
C PRO A 139 -23.13 3.06 -0.64
N ALA A 140 -23.98 3.78 0.07
CA ALA A 140 -24.98 3.21 0.98
C ALA A 140 -26.06 2.34 0.28
N ALA A 141 -26.15 2.43 -1.05
CA ALA A 141 -27.07 1.65 -1.85
C ALA A 141 -26.78 0.13 -1.76
N PRO A 142 -27.81 -0.72 -1.94
CA PRO A 142 -27.65 -2.17 -1.92
C PRO A 142 -26.52 -2.63 -2.84
N ALA A 143 -25.80 -3.68 -2.41
CA ALA A 143 -24.73 -4.22 -3.23
C ALA A 143 -25.29 -4.76 -4.55
N PRO A 144 -24.78 -4.32 -5.72
CA PRO A 144 -25.12 -4.98 -6.97
C PRO A 144 -24.66 -6.44 -6.89
N ARG A 145 -25.39 -7.32 -7.57
CA ARG A 145 -24.94 -8.71 -7.76
C ARG A 145 -23.60 -8.71 -8.51
N ARG A 146 -22.75 -9.69 -8.23
CA ARG A 146 -21.56 -9.94 -9.06
C ARG A 146 -22.00 -10.15 -10.51
N GLU A 147 -21.37 -9.44 -11.42
CA GLU A 147 -21.68 -9.45 -12.86
C GLU A 147 -20.81 -10.44 -13.63
N GLY A 148 -19.83 -11.07 -12.96
CA GLY A 148 -19.08 -12.20 -13.52
C GLY A 148 -17.90 -11.83 -14.41
N PHE A 149 -17.60 -10.54 -14.61
CA PHE A 149 -16.45 -10.09 -15.41
C PHE A 149 -15.12 -10.12 -14.64
N LEU A 150 -14.02 -10.12 -15.37
CA LEU A 150 -12.67 -9.89 -14.85
C LEU A 150 -12.36 -8.40 -14.86
N LEU A 151 -11.91 -7.85 -13.74
CA LEU A 151 -11.53 -6.45 -13.63
C LEU A 151 -10.02 -6.31 -13.73
N LEU A 152 -9.49 -5.72 -14.79
CA LEU A 152 -8.09 -5.33 -14.90
C LEU A 152 -7.90 -3.88 -14.46
N CYS A 153 -7.21 -3.67 -13.34
CA CYS A 153 -6.85 -2.35 -12.84
C CYS A 153 -5.42 -1.99 -13.27
N LEU A 154 -5.29 -0.90 -14.05
CA LEU A 154 -4.00 -0.39 -14.49
C LEU A 154 -3.40 0.53 -13.43
N GLN A 155 -2.08 0.74 -13.52
CA GLN A 155 -1.31 1.66 -12.69
C GLN A 155 -0.62 2.70 -13.57
N VAL A 156 -0.11 3.77 -12.97
CA VAL A 156 0.72 4.74 -13.68
C VAL A 156 2.02 4.04 -14.14
N PRO A 157 2.39 4.05 -15.43
CA PRO A 157 3.58 3.36 -15.93
C PRO A 157 4.89 3.75 -15.25
N ASP A 158 5.00 5.01 -14.83
CA ASP A 158 6.19 5.58 -14.21
C ASP A 158 6.20 5.44 -12.67
N ASP A 159 5.24 4.71 -12.10
CA ASP A 159 5.21 4.37 -10.67
C ASP A 159 6.44 3.54 -10.29
N THR A 160 7.10 3.86 -9.18
CA THR A 160 8.35 3.21 -8.77
C THR A 160 8.18 1.71 -8.53
N VAL A 161 7.02 1.28 -8.03
CA VAL A 161 6.71 -0.13 -7.77
C VAL A 161 6.42 -0.87 -9.07
N ILE A 162 5.87 -0.19 -10.09
CA ILE A 162 5.80 -0.77 -11.45
C ILE A 162 7.20 -0.98 -12.00
N LEU A 163 8.05 0.05 -12.00
CA LEU A 163 9.40 -0.02 -12.56
C LEU A 163 10.30 -1.07 -11.87
N ARG A 164 10.08 -1.32 -10.58
CA ARG A 164 10.88 -2.27 -9.79
C ARG A 164 10.34 -3.69 -9.78
N ALA A 165 9.02 -3.85 -9.69
CA ALA A 165 8.41 -5.13 -9.28
C ALA A 165 7.33 -5.65 -10.23
N SER A 166 7.09 -4.98 -11.37
CA SER A 166 6.15 -5.45 -12.41
C SER A 166 6.90 -6.03 -13.61
N PRO A 167 6.45 -7.15 -14.19
CA PRO A 167 6.91 -7.58 -15.51
C PRO A 167 6.31 -6.73 -16.65
N PHE A 168 5.35 -5.86 -16.36
CA PHE A 168 4.70 -4.97 -17.32
C PHE A 168 5.02 -3.50 -17.00
N HIS A 169 5.85 -2.88 -17.83
CA HIS A 169 6.13 -1.44 -17.79
C HIS A 169 5.29 -0.67 -18.83
N ASP A 170 4.58 -1.38 -19.71
CA ASP A 170 3.65 -0.83 -20.69
C ASP A 170 2.25 -1.39 -20.43
N MET A 171 1.34 -0.51 -19.99
CA MET A 171 -0.03 -0.89 -19.67
C MET A 171 -0.85 -1.26 -20.91
N GLN A 172 -0.52 -0.77 -22.11
CA GLN A 172 -1.19 -1.21 -23.34
C GLN A 172 -0.81 -2.66 -23.65
N ARG A 173 0.46 -3.02 -23.49
CA ARG A 173 0.93 -4.41 -23.65
C ARG A 173 0.27 -5.34 -22.62
N LEU A 174 0.04 -4.87 -21.41
CA LEU A 174 -0.70 -5.60 -20.39
C LEU A 174 -2.15 -5.85 -20.83
N ILE A 175 -2.86 -4.82 -21.31
CA ILE A 175 -4.23 -4.97 -21.83
C ILE A 175 -4.28 -6.02 -22.93
N ASP A 176 -3.41 -5.90 -23.95
CA ASP A 176 -3.37 -6.81 -25.09
C ASP A 176 -3.18 -8.27 -24.65
N ARG A 177 -2.30 -8.50 -23.66
CA ARG A 177 -2.03 -9.83 -23.10
C ARG A 177 -3.24 -10.41 -22.37
N ILE A 178 -3.92 -9.60 -21.55
CA ILE A 178 -5.10 -10.03 -20.79
C ILE A 178 -6.26 -10.31 -21.73
N GLU A 179 -6.48 -9.47 -22.74
CA GLU A 179 -7.51 -9.74 -23.73
C GLU A 179 -7.24 -11.04 -24.50
N GLU A 180 -5.99 -11.33 -24.85
CA GLU A 180 -5.61 -12.58 -25.51
C GLU A 180 -5.87 -13.79 -24.61
N ALA A 181 -5.39 -13.77 -23.37
CA ALA A 181 -5.50 -14.88 -22.43
C ALA A 181 -6.95 -15.21 -22.03
N PHE A 182 -7.83 -14.21 -21.99
CA PHE A 182 -9.23 -14.35 -21.55
C PHE A 182 -10.23 -14.13 -22.69
N ALA A 183 -9.92 -14.65 -23.87
CA ALA A 183 -10.71 -14.45 -25.09
C ALA A 183 -12.21 -14.80 -25.00
N GLY A 184 -12.60 -15.70 -24.09
CA GLY A 184 -13.99 -16.12 -23.86
C GLY A 184 -14.67 -15.50 -22.63
N LEU A 185 -13.99 -14.59 -21.92
CA LEU A 185 -14.54 -13.95 -20.71
C LEU A 185 -14.74 -12.45 -20.93
N THR A 186 -15.70 -11.89 -20.21
CA THR A 186 -15.88 -10.44 -20.18
C THR A 186 -14.77 -9.83 -19.33
N VAL A 187 -14.00 -8.91 -19.92
CA VAL A 187 -12.97 -8.13 -19.24
C VAL A 187 -13.40 -6.67 -19.17
N VAL A 188 -13.26 -6.05 -18.01
CA VAL A 188 -13.37 -4.61 -17.81
C VAL A 188 -11.98 -4.09 -17.48
N VAL A 189 -11.50 -3.12 -18.26
CA VAL A 189 -10.22 -2.46 -18.06
C VAL A 189 -10.48 -1.11 -17.40
N ARG A 190 -9.83 -0.86 -16.26
CA ARG A 190 -9.93 0.39 -15.51
C ARG A 190 -8.56 1.08 -15.45
N PRO A 191 -8.32 2.11 -16.26
CA PRO A 191 -7.13 2.95 -16.14
C PRO A 191 -7.01 3.61 -14.77
N HIS A 192 -5.77 3.90 -14.36
CA HIS A 192 -5.53 4.67 -13.15
C HIS A 192 -6.06 6.10 -13.32
N PRO A 193 -6.75 6.70 -12.31
CA PRO A 193 -7.34 8.04 -12.45
C PRO A 193 -6.29 9.14 -12.68
N LEU A 194 -5.08 8.96 -12.16
CA LEU A 194 -3.95 9.88 -12.36
C LEU A 194 -3.16 9.63 -13.65
N ASP A 195 -3.49 8.61 -14.42
CA ASP A 195 -2.81 8.34 -15.68
C ASP A 195 -3.55 9.01 -16.85
N PRO A 196 -2.99 10.07 -17.46
CA PRO A 196 -3.62 10.80 -18.55
C PRO A 196 -3.54 10.03 -19.88
N ARG A 197 -2.76 8.95 -19.97
CA ARG A 197 -2.58 8.19 -21.20
C ARG A 197 -3.89 7.57 -21.66
N GLU A 198 -4.10 7.54 -22.97
CA GLU A 198 -5.20 6.84 -23.60
C GLU A 198 -4.82 5.40 -23.94
N TYR A 199 -5.76 4.48 -23.70
CA TYR A 199 -5.58 3.06 -23.96
C TYR A 199 -6.65 2.56 -24.92
N ARG A 200 -6.33 1.50 -25.65
CA ARG A 200 -7.22 0.84 -26.61
C ARG A 200 -7.50 -0.57 -26.14
N THR A 201 -8.72 -1.04 -26.37
CA THR A 201 -9.14 -2.42 -26.14
C THR A 201 -9.71 -2.98 -27.45
N ARG A 202 -9.56 -4.28 -27.69
CA ARG A 202 -10.14 -4.96 -28.85
C ARG A 202 -11.55 -5.48 -28.54
N ARG A 203 -11.80 -5.86 -27.29
CA ARG A 203 -13.02 -6.55 -26.81
C ARG A 203 -13.48 -6.09 -25.43
N ALA A 204 -12.54 -5.75 -24.55
CA ALA A 204 -12.80 -5.36 -23.18
C ALA A 204 -13.50 -4.00 -23.10
N ALA A 205 -14.33 -3.82 -22.07
CA ALA A 205 -14.92 -2.52 -21.79
C ALA A 205 -13.91 -1.65 -21.03
N LEU A 206 -13.54 -0.50 -21.58
CA LEU A 206 -12.71 0.48 -20.89
C LEU A 206 -13.59 1.43 -20.05
N ARG A 207 -13.36 1.48 -18.74
CA ARG A 207 -14.16 2.25 -17.77
C ARG A 207 -13.29 3.18 -16.95
N ARG A 208 -13.65 4.47 -16.93
CA ARG A 208 -13.03 5.52 -16.09
C ARG A 208 -14.00 6.12 -15.07
N ASP A 209 -15.28 5.80 -15.20
CA ASP A 209 -16.36 6.20 -14.33
C ASP A 209 -16.42 5.35 -13.05
N GLY A 210 -17.06 5.89 -12.02
CA GLY A 210 -17.32 5.18 -10.76
C GLY A 210 -16.09 4.96 -9.87
N GLY A 211 -16.37 4.61 -8.60
CA GLY A 211 -15.34 4.25 -7.62
C GLY A 211 -14.75 2.86 -7.90
N VAL A 212 -13.45 2.68 -7.64
CA VAL A 212 -12.77 1.38 -7.84
C VAL A 212 -13.44 0.26 -7.04
N ALA A 213 -13.80 0.54 -5.79
CA ALA A 213 -14.44 -0.42 -4.89
C ALA A 213 -15.79 -0.94 -5.43
N GLU A 214 -16.53 -0.11 -6.17
CA GLU A 214 -17.78 -0.53 -6.80
C GLU A 214 -17.53 -1.54 -7.92
N TRP A 215 -16.55 -1.27 -8.77
CA TRP A 215 -16.13 -2.20 -9.83
C TRP A 215 -15.58 -3.50 -9.26
N ILE A 216 -14.75 -3.42 -8.21
CA ILE A 216 -14.23 -4.59 -7.50
C ILE A 216 -15.40 -5.47 -7.03
N ARG A 217 -16.38 -4.89 -6.32
CA ARG A 217 -17.51 -5.63 -5.74
C ARG A 217 -18.36 -6.36 -6.79
N ARG A 218 -18.41 -5.84 -8.02
CA ARG A 218 -19.14 -6.44 -9.15
C ARG A 218 -18.32 -7.51 -9.89
N ALA A 219 -17.00 -7.47 -9.78
CA ALA A 219 -16.10 -8.38 -10.48
C ALA A 219 -16.19 -9.82 -9.94
N ARG A 220 -15.86 -10.79 -10.81
CA ARG A 220 -15.57 -12.17 -10.44
C ARG A 220 -14.19 -12.29 -9.80
N THR A 221 -13.20 -11.66 -10.42
CA THR A 221 -11.79 -11.63 -10.01
C THR A 221 -11.19 -10.29 -10.42
N VAL A 222 -10.32 -9.74 -9.58
CA VAL A 222 -9.56 -8.52 -9.87
C VAL A 222 -8.13 -8.88 -10.25
N LEU A 223 -7.65 -8.34 -11.36
CA LEU A 223 -6.29 -8.45 -11.86
C LEU A 223 -5.60 -7.09 -11.76
N ALA A 224 -4.36 -7.08 -11.28
CA ALA A 224 -3.48 -5.92 -11.32
C ALA A 224 -2.03 -6.38 -11.21
N CYS A 225 -1.06 -5.51 -11.53
CA CYS A 225 0.35 -5.84 -11.34
C CYS A 225 0.69 -5.96 -9.84
N ASN A 226 0.75 -4.83 -9.16
CA ASN A 226 1.12 -4.77 -7.73
C ASN A 226 0.40 -3.65 -6.99
N SER A 227 -0.76 -3.26 -7.52
CA SER A 227 -1.62 -2.23 -6.95
C SER A 227 -2.23 -2.63 -5.61
N THR A 228 -2.42 -1.64 -4.73
CA THR A 228 -3.23 -1.74 -3.51
C THR A 228 -4.67 -2.15 -3.79
N THR A 229 -5.16 -1.98 -5.02
CA THR A 229 -6.47 -2.47 -5.46
C THR A 229 -6.63 -3.99 -5.26
N LEU A 230 -5.55 -4.78 -5.28
CA LEU A 230 -5.63 -6.21 -4.92
C LEU A 230 -5.92 -6.42 -3.44
N VAL A 231 -5.36 -5.59 -2.55
CA VAL A 231 -5.69 -5.60 -1.13
C VAL A 231 -7.15 -5.18 -0.91
N GLU A 232 -7.61 -4.17 -1.63
CA GLU A 232 -9.01 -3.73 -1.60
C GLU A 232 -9.97 -4.84 -2.06
N ALA A 233 -9.58 -5.63 -3.07
CA ALA A 233 -10.34 -6.79 -3.53
C ALA A 233 -10.49 -7.84 -2.43
N LEU A 234 -9.39 -8.19 -1.76
CA LEU A 234 -9.41 -9.10 -0.62
C LEU A 234 -10.30 -8.58 0.52
N ALA A 235 -10.20 -7.30 0.87
CA ALA A 235 -11.04 -6.66 1.90
C ALA A 235 -12.55 -6.67 1.55
N LEU A 236 -12.88 -6.67 0.26
CA LEU A 236 -14.24 -6.78 -0.27
C LEU A 236 -14.68 -8.23 -0.53
N GLY A 237 -13.83 -9.22 -0.19
CA GLY A 237 -14.12 -10.64 -0.37
C GLY A 237 -14.13 -11.08 -1.85
N VAL A 238 -13.43 -10.35 -2.72
CA VAL A 238 -13.32 -10.64 -4.15
C VAL A 238 -11.94 -11.25 -4.43
N PRO A 239 -11.87 -12.40 -5.13
CA PRO A 239 -10.60 -13.01 -5.51
C PRO A 239 -9.68 -12.03 -6.25
N ALA A 240 -8.39 -12.08 -5.92
CA ALA A 240 -7.35 -11.21 -6.46
C ALA A 240 -6.29 -12.04 -7.19
N ALA A 241 -5.82 -11.53 -8.32
CA ALA A 241 -4.79 -12.10 -9.16
C ALA A 241 -3.71 -11.05 -9.44
N ALA A 242 -2.51 -11.32 -8.96
CA ALA A 242 -1.35 -10.48 -9.08
C ALA A 242 -0.53 -10.86 -10.31
N LEU A 243 -0.24 -9.85 -11.13
CA LEU A 243 0.57 -9.98 -12.34
C LEU A 243 2.01 -9.50 -12.13
N GLY A 244 2.31 -8.97 -10.94
CA GLY A 244 3.64 -8.56 -10.49
C GLY A 244 3.82 -8.87 -9.02
N LYS A 245 5.01 -8.55 -8.48
CA LYS A 245 5.34 -8.80 -7.08
C LYS A 245 4.92 -7.63 -6.20
N GLY A 246 4.43 -7.92 -5.00
CA GLY A 246 3.99 -6.92 -4.03
C GLY A 246 3.80 -7.48 -2.62
N LEU A 247 3.07 -6.75 -1.78
CA LEU A 247 2.84 -7.09 -0.37
C LEU A 247 2.21 -8.48 -0.15
N PHE A 248 1.33 -8.89 -1.07
CA PHE A 248 0.60 -10.15 -1.03
C PHE A 248 1.44 -11.35 -1.53
N SER A 249 2.61 -11.11 -2.12
CA SER A 249 3.38 -12.16 -2.78
C SER A 249 3.88 -13.23 -1.81
N GLY A 250 3.86 -14.48 -2.27
CA GLY A 250 4.32 -15.66 -1.54
C GLY A 250 3.40 -16.10 -0.40
N LYS A 251 2.24 -15.46 -0.19
CA LYS A 251 1.38 -15.69 0.98
C LYS A 251 0.18 -16.59 0.70
N GLY A 252 -0.08 -16.93 -0.57
CA GLY A 252 -1.25 -17.72 -0.97
C GLY A 252 -2.59 -16.96 -0.85
N VAL A 253 -2.55 -15.63 -0.73
CA VAL A 253 -3.75 -14.77 -0.62
C VAL A 253 -4.22 -14.23 -1.97
N CYS A 254 -3.33 -14.20 -2.96
CA CYS A 254 -3.62 -13.89 -4.35
C CYS A 254 -3.18 -15.06 -5.24
N TRP A 255 -3.80 -15.20 -6.40
CA TRP A 255 -3.17 -15.93 -7.49
C TRP A 255 -1.97 -15.11 -7.96
N GLU A 256 -0.82 -15.73 -8.21
CA GLU A 256 0.38 -15.02 -8.63
C GLU A 256 0.83 -15.54 -10.00
N TRP A 257 1.05 -14.61 -10.92
CA TRP A 257 1.50 -14.95 -12.25
C TRP A 257 2.96 -15.41 -12.23
N ASP A 258 3.22 -16.57 -12.84
CA ASP A 258 4.55 -17.15 -13.01
C ASP A 258 5.33 -16.59 -14.21
N GLY A 259 4.69 -15.73 -15.02
CA GLY A 259 5.26 -15.17 -16.25
C GLY A 259 4.86 -15.93 -17.53
N GLU A 260 4.21 -17.08 -17.40
CA GLU A 260 3.79 -17.90 -18.53
C GLU A 260 2.37 -17.55 -18.97
N ALA A 261 2.17 -17.29 -20.27
CA ALA A 261 0.85 -16.91 -20.77
C ALA A 261 -0.21 -18.01 -20.55
N SER A 262 0.22 -19.28 -20.54
CA SER A 262 -0.65 -20.45 -20.34
C SER A 262 -1.23 -20.53 -18.93
N SER A 263 -0.59 -19.92 -17.92
CA SER A 263 -1.06 -19.98 -16.53
C SER A 263 -2.18 -18.98 -16.25
N LEU A 264 -2.28 -17.89 -17.02
CA LEU A 264 -3.24 -16.79 -16.79
C LEU A 264 -4.68 -17.27 -16.63
N ALA A 265 -5.11 -18.26 -17.44
CA ALA A 265 -6.46 -18.79 -17.37
C ALA A 265 -6.81 -19.34 -15.97
N SER A 266 -5.84 -19.89 -15.23
CA SER A 266 -6.06 -20.45 -13.89
C SER A 266 -6.39 -19.40 -12.82
N ALA A 267 -6.12 -18.11 -13.08
CA ALA A 267 -6.43 -17.02 -12.15
C ALA A 267 -7.93 -16.93 -11.81
N VAL A 268 -8.82 -17.35 -12.71
CA VAL A 268 -10.28 -17.28 -12.51
C VAL A 268 -10.84 -18.34 -11.56
N ASP A 269 -10.07 -19.40 -11.35
CA ASP A 269 -10.45 -20.56 -10.55
C ASP A 269 -9.71 -20.59 -9.21
N PHE A 270 -8.66 -19.80 -9.07
CA PHE A 270 -7.96 -19.63 -7.80
C PHE A 270 -8.91 -19.18 -6.68
N ARG A 271 -8.79 -19.86 -5.53
CA ARG A 271 -9.45 -19.51 -4.28
C ARG A 271 -8.39 -19.55 -3.19
N ALA A 272 -8.14 -18.40 -2.57
CA ALA A 272 -7.28 -18.32 -1.41
C ALA A 272 -7.94 -19.00 -0.20
N ASP A 273 -7.12 -19.52 0.70
CA ASP A 273 -7.57 -19.95 2.02
C ASP A 273 -8.11 -18.72 2.79
N PRO A 274 -9.37 -18.72 3.25
CA PRO A 274 -9.94 -17.62 4.02
C PRO A 274 -9.12 -17.24 5.25
N ASP A 275 -8.52 -18.21 5.95
CA ASP A 275 -7.74 -17.92 7.17
C ASP A 275 -6.42 -17.20 6.84
N LEU A 276 -5.80 -17.51 5.69
CA LEU A 276 -4.62 -16.78 5.19
C LEU A 276 -4.99 -15.35 4.78
N VAL A 277 -6.14 -15.17 4.11
CA VAL A 277 -6.64 -13.84 3.73
C VAL A 277 -6.92 -13.01 4.97
N ASP A 278 -7.61 -13.56 5.97
CA ASP A 278 -7.90 -12.85 7.22
C ASP A 278 -6.62 -12.53 8.00
N GLY A 279 -5.66 -13.46 8.08
CA GLY A 279 -4.35 -13.23 8.72
C GLY A 279 -3.56 -12.12 8.02
N PHE A 280 -3.55 -12.11 6.69
CA PHE A 280 -2.91 -11.06 5.90
C PHE A 280 -3.60 -9.69 6.09
N LEU A 281 -4.93 -9.63 5.97
CA LEU A 281 -5.68 -8.39 6.17
C LEU A 281 -5.54 -7.87 7.61
N TRP A 282 -5.45 -8.77 8.60
CA TRP A 282 -5.17 -8.39 9.97
C TRP A 282 -3.76 -7.83 10.15
N GLU A 283 -2.74 -8.41 9.49
CA GLU A 283 -1.39 -7.87 9.48
C GLU A 283 -1.34 -6.42 8.98
N LEU A 284 -2.09 -6.12 7.92
CA LEU A 284 -2.23 -4.76 7.39
C LEU A 284 -3.00 -3.85 8.37
N ALA A 285 -4.15 -4.33 8.87
CA ALA A 285 -5.03 -3.58 9.75
C ALA A 285 -4.35 -3.19 11.08
N ARG A 286 -3.51 -4.06 11.66
CA ARG A 286 -2.80 -3.75 12.90
C ARG A 286 -1.62 -2.81 12.70
N ARG A 287 -1.15 -2.61 11.46
CA ARG A 287 -0.03 -1.72 11.11
C ARG A 287 -0.46 -0.33 10.69
N GLN A 288 -1.70 -0.17 10.22
CA GLN A 288 -2.22 1.14 9.84
C GLN A 288 -2.53 2.01 11.06
N ILE A 289 -2.10 3.27 11.01
CA ILE A 289 -2.26 4.31 12.01
C ILE A 289 -3.24 5.32 11.45
N PRO A 290 -4.40 5.53 12.08
CA PRO A 290 -5.42 6.43 11.56
C PRO A 290 -4.97 7.89 11.60
N LEU A 291 -5.40 8.66 10.59
CA LEU A 291 -5.22 10.11 10.53
C LEU A 291 -6.47 10.89 10.95
N ASP A 292 -7.59 10.18 11.12
CA ASP A 292 -8.89 10.68 11.56
C ASP A 292 -9.37 9.87 12.77
N ASP A 293 -10.11 10.51 13.69
CA ASP A 293 -10.54 9.88 14.95
C ASP A 293 -11.70 8.87 14.81
N ASP A 294 -12.44 8.88 13.70
CA ASP A 294 -13.58 7.98 13.44
C ASP A 294 -13.15 6.60 12.90
N LEU A 295 -11.85 6.40 12.77
CA LEU A 295 -11.24 5.21 12.19
C LEU A 295 -10.78 4.23 13.27
N PRO A 296 -10.91 2.91 13.03
CA PRO A 296 -10.32 1.90 13.91
C PRO A 296 -8.81 2.15 14.11
N ASP A 297 -8.40 2.31 15.37
CA ASP A 297 -7.01 2.40 15.81
C ASP A 297 -6.61 1.09 16.50
N HIS A 298 -5.64 0.40 15.90
CA HIS A 298 -5.08 -0.84 16.44
C HIS A 298 -3.63 -0.65 16.91
N GLY A 299 -3.23 0.57 17.28
CA GLY A 299 -1.88 0.92 17.69
C GLY A 299 -1.30 0.02 18.78
N ALA A 300 -2.13 -0.50 19.68
CA ALA A 300 -1.73 -1.47 20.71
C ALA A 300 -1.24 -2.82 20.14
N PHE A 301 -1.62 -3.16 18.91
CA PHE A 301 -1.23 -4.37 18.18
C PHE A 301 -0.16 -4.09 17.10
N ASN A 302 0.19 -2.83 16.89
CA ASN A 302 1.14 -2.42 15.87
C ASN A 302 2.56 -2.84 16.27
N PRO A 303 3.20 -3.75 15.50
CA PRO A 303 4.50 -4.31 15.89
C PRO A 303 5.61 -3.27 15.90
N VAL A 304 5.56 -2.31 14.96
CA VAL A 304 6.58 -1.27 14.83
C VAL A 304 6.44 -0.25 15.96
N LEU A 305 5.22 0.23 16.23
CA LEU A 305 4.99 1.17 17.33
C LEU A 305 5.35 0.58 18.69
N ARG A 306 5.03 -0.70 18.93
CA ARG A 306 5.41 -1.38 20.17
C ARG A 306 6.92 -1.45 20.34
N ARG A 307 7.64 -1.87 19.29
CA ARG A 307 9.10 -1.93 19.31
C ARG A 307 9.71 -0.55 19.54
N LEU A 308 9.18 0.49 18.90
CA LEU A 308 9.62 1.87 19.12
C LEU A 308 9.35 2.32 20.57
N ALA A 309 8.22 1.98 21.16
CA ALA A 309 7.93 2.29 22.55
C ALA A 309 8.86 1.54 23.53
N GLU A 310 9.26 0.30 23.21
CA GLU A 310 10.19 -0.51 24.02
C GLU A 310 11.63 0.02 23.94
N LEU A 311 12.09 0.40 22.76
CA LEU A 311 13.43 0.92 22.54
C LEU A 311 13.58 2.39 23.00
N TRP A 312 12.48 3.15 23.01
CA TRP A 312 12.44 4.54 23.45
C TRP A 312 11.35 4.76 24.53
N PRO A 313 11.53 4.20 25.75
CA PRO A 313 10.51 4.20 26.81
C PRO A 313 10.27 5.55 27.46
#